data_AF-A0A9E0DFE3-F1
#
_entry.id   AF-A0A9E0DFE3-F1
#
_cell.length_a   1.000
_cell.length_b   1.000
_cell.length_c   1.000
_cell.angle_alpha   90.00
_cell.angle_beta   90.00
_cell.angle_gamma   90.00
#
_symmetry.space_group_name_H-M   'P 1'
#
loop_
_entity.id
_entity.type
_entity.pdbx_description
1 polymer ?
#
loop_
_entity_poly.entity_id
_entity_poly.type
_entity_poly.pdbx_seq_one_letter_code
_entity_poly.pdbx_strand_id
1 'polypeptide(L)'
;MSPKILTSGALIFWFHSHDALNENRASIHVGTGLQDDFNDAKIWLEPMIEIARSGRTLRVHELNRAVRIIEENHEFLLEQWHDFTT
;
A
#
# COMPACT_ATOMS: atom_id res chain seq x y z
N MET A 1 4.46 -1.14 13.90
CA MET A 1 5.59 -0.63 13.08
C MET A 1 5.15 -0.72 11.63
N SER A 2 5.56 0.25 10.80
CA SER A 2 5.12 0.35 9.40
C SER A 2 6.31 0.14 8.46
N PRO A 3 6.67 -1.12 8.13
CA PRO A 3 7.83 -1.38 7.30
C PRO A 3 7.62 -0.81 5.89
N LYS A 4 8.62 -0.06 5.40
CA LYS A 4 8.66 0.37 4.00
C LYS A 4 9.02 -0.84 3.14
N ILE A 5 8.16 -1.15 2.18
CA ILE A 5 8.27 -2.33 1.32
C ILE A 5 8.87 -1.95 -0.03
N LEU A 6 8.41 -0.85 -0.60
CA LEU A 6 8.82 -0.38 -1.92
C LEU A 6 8.91 1.15 -1.94
N THR A 7 9.79 1.67 -2.78
CA THR A 7 9.82 3.10 -3.13
C THR A 7 9.95 3.26 -4.63
N SER A 8 9.23 4.23 -5.20
CA SER A 8 9.31 4.55 -6.63
C SER A 8 9.12 6.05 -6.83
N GLY A 9 10.23 6.73 -7.14
CA GLY A 9 10.27 8.20 -7.15
C GLY A 9 9.91 8.76 -5.77
N ALA A 10 8.86 9.59 -5.73
CA ALA A 10 8.36 10.17 -4.47
C ALA A 10 7.35 9.28 -3.74
N LEU A 11 6.91 8.17 -4.34
CA LEU A 11 5.94 7.25 -3.75
C LEU A 11 6.64 6.27 -2.82
N ILE A 12 6.06 6.11 -1.63
CA ILE A 12 6.50 5.17 -0.61
C ILE A 12 5.35 4.21 -0.35
N PHE A 13 5.65 2.92 -0.28
CA PHE A 13 4.69 1.86 -0.04
C PHE A 13 5.04 1.16 1.28
N TRP A 14 4.06 0.98 2.16
CA TRP A 14 4.27 0.32 3.46
C TRP A 14 3.09 -0.53 3.88
N PHE A 15 3.35 -1.49 4.76
CA PHE A 15 2.30 -2.19 5.49
C PHE A 15 2.02 -1.52 6.81
N HIS A 16 0.77 -1.60 7.24
CA HIS A 16 0.33 -1.07 8.51
C HIS A 16 0.08 -2.23 9.48
N SER A 17 0.79 -2.27 10.60
CA SER A 17 0.70 -3.41 11.53
C SER A 17 -0.69 -3.60 12.15
N HIS A 18 -1.49 -2.54 12.25
CA HIS A 18 -2.89 -2.68 12.70
C HIS A 18 -3.72 -3.44 11.68
N ASP A 19 -3.51 -3.19 10.38
CA ASP A 19 -4.24 -3.85 9.31
C ASP A 19 -3.89 -5.33 9.28
N ALA A 20 -2.60 -5.66 9.36
CA ALA A 20 -2.10 -7.03 9.46
C ALA A 20 -2.73 -7.83 10.63
N LEU A 21 -3.06 -7.17 11.74
CA LEU A 21 -3.62 -7.82 12.94
C LEU A 21 -5.15 -7.87 12.97
N ASN A 22 -5.84 -6.97 12.26
CA ASN A 22 -7.29 -6.78 12.39
C ASN A 22 -8.05 -7.02 11.09
N GLU A 23 -7.37 -7.13 9.96
CA GLU A 23 -7.99 -7.31 8.66
C GLU A 23 -7.64 -8.67 8.07
N ASN A 24 -8.63 -9.32 7.46
CA ASN A 24 -8.48 -10.64 6.84
C ASN A 24 -8.04 -10.56 5.36
N ARG A 25 -7.55 -9.39 4.92
CA ARG A 25 -7.27 -9.09 3.51
C ARG A 25 -5.99 -8.27 3.42
N ALA A 26 -5.09 -8.67 2.53
CA ALA A 26 -3.83 -7.96 2.31
C ALA A 26 -4.05 -6.52 1.84
N SER A 27 -3.43 -5.57 2.54
CA SER A 27 -3.50 -4.13 2.24
C SER A 27 -2.12 -3.50 2.16
N ILE A 28 -2.00 -2.47 1.32
CA ILE A 28 -0.81 -1.64 1.24
C ILE A 28 -1.19 -0.17 1.28
N HIS A 29 -0.39 0.58 2.01
CA HIS A 29 -0.52 2.02 2.16
C HIS A 29 0.48 2.73 1.25
N VAL A 30 0.06 3.83 0.64
CA VAL A 30 0.86 4.60 -0.31
C VAL A 30 0.73 6.09 -0.06
N GLY A 31 1.86 6.78 0.03
CA GLY A 31 1.92 8.21 0.22
C GLY A 31 3.18 8.83 -0.36
N THR A 32 3.29 10.16 -0.25
CA THR A 32 4.45 10.93 -0.68
C THR A 32 5.18 11.54 0.51
N GLY A 33 6.52 11.46 0.49
CA GLY A 33 7.37 12.07 1.51
C GLY A 33 7.47 11.28 2.82
N LEU A 34 6.46 11.38 3.69
CA LEU A 34 6.43 10.71 5.00
C LEU A 34 5.30 9.66 5.05
N GLN A 35 5.48 8.64 5.89
CA GLN A 35 4.39 7.74 6.23
C GLN A 35 3.38 8.53 7.06
N ASP A 36 2.17 8.66 6.54
CA ASP A 36 1.05 9.37 7.15
C ASP A 36 -0.21 8.56 6.92
N ASP A 37 -0.55 7.72 7.90
CA ASP A 37 -1.68 6.79 7.85
C ASP A 37 -3.06 7.50 7.81
N PHE A 38 -3.10 8.83 7.93
CA PHE A 38 -4.32 9.63 7.86
C PHE A 38 -4.61 10.17 6.46
N ASN A 39 -3.56 10.50 5.71
CA ASN A 39 -3.66 11.14 4.40
C ASN A 39 -3.18 10.27 3.24
N ASP A 40 -2.65 9.10 3.51
CA ASP A 40 -2.24 8.12 2.52
C ASP A 40 -3.41 7.43 1.82
N ALA A 41 -3.10 6.85 0.67
CA ALA A 41 -3.99 5.94 -0.01
C ALA A 41 -3.83 4.53 0.57
N LYS A 42 -4.93 3.82 0.67
CA LYS A 42 -4.97 2.41 1.02
C LYS A 42 -5.48 1.62 -0.18
N ILE A 43 -4.74 0.60 -0.55
CA ILE A 43 -5.06 -0.30 -1.66
C ILE A 43 -5.12 -1.73 -1.14
N TRP A 44 -6.19 -2.43 -1.46
CA TRP A 44 -6.28 -3.87 -1.25
C TRP A 44 -5.49 -4.62 -2.33
N LEU A 45 -4.87 -5.74 -1.97
CA LEU A 45 -4.06 -6.55 -2.89
C LEU A 45 -4.78 -7.80 -3.40
N GLU A 46 -5.64 -8.41 -2.59
CA GLU A 46 -6.42 -9.63 -2.92
C GLU A 46 -7.89 -9.37 -2.63
N PRO A 47 -8.91 -10.11 -3.11
CA PRO A 47 -8.85 -11.03 -4.24
C PRO A 47 -8.53 -10.29 -5.55
N MET A 48 -8.66 -8.96 -5.56
CA MET A 48 -8.25 -8.09 -6.66
C MET A 48 -7.69 -6.77 -6.12
N ILE A 49 -6.85 -6.12 -6.94
CA ILE A 49 -6.29 -4.81 -6.62
C ILE A 49 -7.42 -3.77 -6.66
N GLU A 50 -7.65 -3.11 -5.53
CA GLU A 50 -8.76 -2.17 -5.37
C GLU A 50 -8.38 -1.01 -4.46
N ILE A 51 -8.75 0.21 -4.85
CA ILE A 51 -8.53 1.40 -4.01
C ILE A 51 -9.57 1.40 -2.88
N ALA A 52 -9.15 1.05 -1.67
CA ALA A 52 -9.97 1.13 -0.47
C ALA A 52 -10.17 2.58 -0.01
N ARG A 53 -9.12 3.39 -0.17
CA ARG A 53 -9.09 4.80 0.18
C ARG A 53 -8.09 5.52 -0.70
N SER A 54 -8.48 6.63 -1.32
CA SER A 54 -7.62 7.40 -2.21
C SER A 54 -6.57 8.27 -1.50
N GLY A 55 -6.73 8.49 -0.20
CA GLY A 55 -5.94 9.45 0.57
C GLY A 55 -6.26 10.91 0.21
N ARG A 56 -5.51 11.83 0.83
CA ARG A 56 -5.58 13.28 0.58
C ARG A 56 -4.30 13.85 -0.02
N THR A 57 -3.17 13.14 0.12
CA THR A 57 -1.85 13.61 -0.34
C THR A 57 -1.58 13.29 -1.80
N LEU A 58 -2.15 12.19 -2.33
CA LEU A 58 -1.94 11.78 -3.71
C LEU A 58 -2.91 12.49 -4.66
N ARG A 59 -2.38 13.11 -5.71
CA ARG A 59 -3.16 13.54 -6.86
C ARG A 59 -3.61 12.32 -7.67
N VAL A 60 -4.66 12.47 -8.47
CA VAL A 60 -5.23 11.38 -9.30
C VAL A 60 -4.17 10.66 -10.15
N HIS A 61 -3.24 11.40 -10.76
CA HIS A 61 -2.19 10.80 -11.59
C HIS A 61 -1.13 10.05 -10.78
N GLU A 62 -0.88 10.46 -9.53
CA GLU A 62 0.05 9.79 -8.62
C GLU A 62 -0.59 8.50 -8.09
N LEU A 63 -1.87 8.54 -7.75
CA LEU A 63 -2.64 7.35 -7.36
C LEU A 63 -2.70 6.33 -8.50
N ASN A 64 -2.99 6.76 -9.73
CA ASN A 64 -2.98 5.87 -10.89
C ASN A 64 -1.59 5.26 -11.15
N ARG A 65 -0.53 6.02 -10.90
CA ARG A 65 0.85 5.51 -10.99
C ARG A 65 1.12 4.49 -9.88
N ALA A 66 0.68 4.76 -8.66
CA ALA A 66 0.81 3.83 -7.54
C ALA A 66 0.12 2.50 -7.82
N VAL A 67 -1.12 2.53 -8.34
CA VAL A 67 -1.86 1.32 -8.72
C VAL A 67 -1.08 0.51 -9.77
N ARG A 68 -0.55 1.15 -10.82
CA ARG A 68 0.28 0.45 -11.82
C ARG A 68 1.51 -0.21 -11.22
N ILE A 69 2.21 0.48 -10.32
CA ILE A 69 3.37 -0.08 -9.63
C ILE A 69 2.96 -1.28 -8.77
N ILE A 70 1.81 -1.22 -8.11
CA ILE A 70 1.27 -2.34 -7.33
C ILE A 70 0.93 -3.52 -8.24
N GLU A 71 0.30 -3.27 -9.39
CA GLU A 71 0.02 -4.30 -10.40
C GLU A 71 1.30 -4.97 -10.91
N GLU A 72 2.33 -4.18 -11.21
CA GLU A 72 3.64 -4.67 -11.69
C GLU A 72 4.40 -5.49 -10.63
N ASN A 73 4.15 -5.24 -9.34
CA ASN A 73 4.84 -5.88 -8.21
C ASN A 73 3.89 -6.76 -7.37
N HIS A 74 2.75 -7.15 -7.91
CA HIS A 74 1.64 -7.71 -7.12
C HIS A 74 2.03 -8.97 -6.35
N GLU A 75 2.67 -9.93 -7.01
CA GLU A 75 3.12 -11.18 -6.39
C GLU A 75 4.12 -10.92 -5.25
N PHE A 76 5.10 -10.05 -5.49
CA PHE A 76 6.08 -9.65 -4.48
C PHE A 76 5.42 -8.99 -3.26
N LEU A 77 4.47 -8.09 -3.48
CA LEU A 77 3.77 -7.41 -2.38
C LEU A 77 2.92 -8.39 -1.55
N LEU A 78 2.29 -9.38 -2.18
CA LEU A 78 1.57 -10.44 -1.46
C LEU A 78 2.52 -11.33 -0.66
N GLU A 79 3.64 -11.74 -1.23
CA GLU A 79 4.68 -12.52 -0.51
C GLU A 79 5.17 -11.76 0.73
N GLN A 80 5.53 -10.48 0.57
CA GLN A 80 5.96 -9.65 1.68
C GLN A 80 4.86 -9.45 2.73
N TRP A 81 3.59 -9.37 2.34
CA TRP A 81 2.48 -9.29 3.28
C TRP A 81 2.38 -10.57 4.12
N HIS A 82 2.42 -11.74 3.48
CA HIS A 82 2.35 -13.03 4.17
C HIS A 82 3.52 -13.22 5.14
N ASP A 83 4.74 -12.86 4.73
CA ASP A 83 5.92 -12.86 5.59
C ASP A 83 5.77 -11.91 6.77
N PHE A 84 5.12 -10.76 6.58
CA PHE A 84 4.89 -9.77 7.63
C PHE A 84 3.82 -10.18 8.64
N THR A 85 2.81 -10.95 8.21
CA THR A 85 1.70 -11.42 9.06
C THR A 85 1.96 -12.73 9.79
N THR A 86 3.01 -13.47 9.42
CA THR A 86 3.39 -14.76 10.01
C THR A 86 4.18 -14.57 11.30
#